data_AF-A0A078JBV2-F1
#
_entry.id   AF-A0A078JBV2-F1
#
_cell.length_a   1.000
_cell.length_b   1.000
_cell.length_c   1.000
_cell.angle_alpha   90.00
_cell.angle_beta   90.00
_cell.angle_gamma   90.00
#
_symmetry.space_group_name_H-M   'P 1'
#
loop_
_entity.id
_entity.type
_entity.pdbx_description
1 polymer ?
#
loop_
_entity_poly.entity_id
_entity_poly.type
_entity_poly.pdbx_seq_one_letter_code
_entity_poly.pdbx_strand_id
1 'polypeptide(L)'
;MSSGSDKDRETFVYLAKLSEQAERYDEMVETMKKVAKVDSELTVEERNLLSVGYKNVIGARRASWRIMSSIEQKEESKGNESNVKHIKGYRQKVEDELADICKDILTIIDQHLIPHATSGEATVFYYKMKGDYYRYLAEFKTEQERKEASEQSLKGYEAATQAASTDLPSTHPIRLGLALNFSVFYYEIMNSPERACHLAKQAFDEAIAELDTLSEESYKDSTLIMQLLRDNLTLWTSDLPEDGGEDNIKTDEAKQEPAKPAEATEVTNLTDRRLWKLNEFRFDAQKGEDNSFEFHSLVLSRRCDQKQLNSILYSFSFVTFLLFTFLS
;
A
#
# COMPACT_ATOMS: atom_id res chain seq x y z
N MET A 1 4.18 6.51 39.88
CA MET A 1 5.53 6.11 39.44
C MET A 1 5.34 5.29 38.18
N SER A 2 5.71 5.82 37.01
CA SER A 2 5.65 5.08 35.74
C SER A 2 6.57 3.84 35.85
N SER A 3 6.06 2.70 35.42
CA SER A 3 6.77 1.41 35.48
C SER A 3 8.00 1.44 34.56
N GLY A 4 9.00 0.57 34.81
CA GLY A 4 10.20 0.52 33.95
C GLY A 4 9.85 0.26 32.48
N SER A 5 8.83 -0.55 32.22
CA SER A 5 8.35 -0.88 30.87
C SER A 5 7.71 0.30 30.13
N ASP A 6 7.03 1.21 30.83
CA ASP A 6 6.40 2.38 30.20
C ASP A 6 7.44 3.38 29.71
N LYS A 7 8.51 3.59 30.50
CA LYS A 7 9.62 4.47 30.09
C LYS A 7 10.38 3.94 28.88
N ASP A 8 10.54 2.62 28.81
CA ASP A 8 11.19 1.98 27.67
C ASP A 8 10.32 2.13 26.41
N ARG A 9 8.99 1.98 26.53
CA ARG A 9 8.04 2.21 25.43
C ARG A 9 8.10 3.64 24.90
N GLU A 10 8.01 4.64 25.79
CA GLU A 10 8.13 6.06 25.42
C GLU A 10 9.45 6.35 24.70
N THR A 11 10.56 5.76 25.18
CA THR A 11 11.87 5.89 24.55
C THR A 11 11.88 5.30 23.14
N PHE A 12 11.29 4.12 22.93
CA PHE A 12 11.19 3.52 21.61
C PHE A 12 10.30 4.35 20.66
N VAL A 13 9.16 4.86 21.12
CA VAL A 13 8.32 5.74 20.28
C VAL A 13 9.08 6.99 19.85
N TYR A 14 9.82 7.62 20.77
CA TYR A 14 10.67 8.77 20.44
C TYR A 14 11.75 8.43 19.41
N LEU A 15 12.44 7.30 19.55
CA LEU A 15 13.43 6.84 18.58
C LEU A 15 12.82 6.51 17.21
N ALA A 16 11.60 5.98 17.17
CA ALA A 16 10.88 5.73 15.92
C ALA A 16 10.58 7.04 15.18
N LYS A 17 10.14 8.09 15.88
CA LYS A 17 9.93 9.44 15.31
C LYS A 17 11.22 10.04 14.77
N LEU A 18 12.33 9.89 15.49
CA LEU A 18 13.64 10.34 14.99
C LEU A 18 14.06 9.57 13.73
N SER A 19 13.78 8.26 13.69
CA SER A 19 14.09 7.42 12.53
C SER A 19 13.24 7.81 11.32
N GLU A 20 11.95 8.13 11.52
CA GLU A 20 11.06 8.66 10.49
C GLU A 20 11.58 9.97 9.90
N GLN A 21 11.94 10.96 10.74
CA GLN A 21 12.50 12.24 10.30
C GLN A 21 13.83 12.10 9.55
N ALA A 22 14.58 11.04 9.84
CA ALA A 22 15.82 10.72 9.16
C ALA A 22 15.65 9.79 7.95
N GLU A 23 14.41 9.44 7.58
CA GLU A 23 14.08 8.47 6.52
C GLU A 23 14.74 7.09 6.71
N ARG A 24 15.03 6.74 7.97
CA ARG A 24 15.66 5.49 8.40
C ARG A 24 14.62 4.45 8.77
N TYR A 25 13.83 4.03 7.77
CA TYR A 25 12.67 3.18 7.99
C TYR A 25 12.99 1.76 8.48
N ASP A 26 14.15 1.21 8.11
CA ASP A 26 14.61 -0.08 8.63
C ASP A 26 14.82 -0.01 10.16
N GLU A 27 15.44 1.07 10.67
CA GLU A 27 15.59 1.29 12.12
C GLU A 27 14.27 1.64 12.82
N MET A 28 13.39 2.36 12.13
CA MET A 28 12.03 2.65 12.61
C MET A 28 11.25 1.36 12.86
N VAL A 29 11.30 0.41 11.91
CA VAL A 29 10.68 -0.91 12.05
C VAL A 29 11.25 -1.66 13.25
N GLU A 30 12.58 -1.75 13.37
CA GLU A 30 13.22 -2.44 14.50
C GLU A 30 12.86 -1.85 15.87
N THR A 31 12.61 -0.54 15.92
CA THR A 31 12.17 0.14 17.14
C THR A 31 10.69 -0.13 17.43
N MET A 32 9.82 0.02 16.43
CA MET A 32 8.38 -0.21 16.59
C MET A 32 8.03 -1.67 16.87
N LYS A 33 8.86 -2.62 16.44
CA LYS A 33 8.77 -4.03 16.85
C LYS A 33 8.89 -4.21 18.35
N LYS A 34 9.73 -3.43 19.02
CA LYS A 34 9.89 -3.50 20.48
C LYS A 34 8.64 -2.99 21.18
N VAL A 35 8.03 -1.92 20.66
CA VAL A 35 6.76 -1.36 21.17
C VAL A 35 5.62 -2.36 20.99
N ALA A 36 5.50 -2.97 19.81
CA ALA A 36 4.47 -3.97 19.53
C ALA A 36 4.55 -5.20 20.45
N LYS A 37 5.76 -5.61 20.85
CA LYS A 37 6.01 -6.79 21.70
C LYS A 37 5.80 -6.56 23.20
N VAL A 38 5.33 -5.38 23.61
CA VAL A 38 4.94 -5.10 25.00
C VAL A 38 3.55 -5.70 25.33
N ASP A 39 2.90 -6.39 24.39
CA ASP A 39 1.62 -7.09 24.59
C ASP A 39 0.53 -6.21 25.22
N SER A 40 0.45 -4.99 24.71
CA SER A 40 -0.55 -4.00 25.08
C SER A 40 -1.01 -3.25 23.84
N GLU A 41 -2.24 -2.72 23.90
CA GLU A 41 -2.81 -2.03 22.74
C GLU A 41 -1.94 -0.84 22.33
N LEU A 42 -1.67 -0.74 21.02
CA LEU A 42 -0.99 0.43 20.46
C LEU A 42 -1.97 1.60 20.37
N THR A 43 -1.51 2.77 20.80
CA THR A 43 -2.18 4.04 20.54
C THR A 43 -2.29 4.29 19.04
N VAL A 44 -3.16 5.23 18.65
CA VAL A 44 -3.31 5.61 17.23
C VAL A 44 -1.98 6.05 16.62
N GLU A 45 -1.19 6.85 17.36
CA GLU A 45 0.13 7.31 16.92
C GLU A 45 1.10 6.14 16.72
N GLU A 46 1.22 5.23 17.69
CA GLU A 46 2.11 4.08 17.59
C GLU A 46 1.73 3.13 16.47
N ARG A 47 0.42 2.92 16.27
CA ARG A 47 -0.11 2.13 15.16
C ARG A 47 0.26 2.73 13.81
N ASN A 48 0.17 4.06 13.70
CA ASN A 48 0.57 4.80 12.50
C ASN A 48 2.07 4.69 12.27
N LEU A 49 2.92 4.90 13.29
CA LEU A 49 4.37 4.76 13.18
C LEU A 49 4.78 3.35 12.72
N LEU A 50 4.19 2.30 13.31
CA LEU A 50 4.45 0.92 12.90
C LEU A 50 4.11 0.71 11.41
N SER A 51 2.94 1.20 10.98
CA SER A 51 2.49 1.08 9.60
C SER A 51 3.36 1.85 8.61
N VAL A 52 3.75 3.08 8.96
CA VAL A 52 4.65 3.93 8.15
C VAL A 52 6.01 3.27 7.97
N GLY A 53 6.60 2.74 9.04
CA GLY A 53 7.89 2.05 8.98
C GLY A 53 7.84 0.88 8.00
N TYR A 54 6.93 -0.08 8.24
CA TYR A 54 6.83 -1.26 7.39
C TYR A 54 6.42 -0.93 5.95
N LYS A 55 5.50 0.04 5.73
CA LYS A 55 5.09 0.49 4.39
C LYS A 55 6.27 1.01 3.57
N ASN A 56 7.15 1.80 4.17
CA ASN A 56 8.32 2.34 3.46
C ASN A 56 9.34 1.24 3.16
N VAL A 57 9.63 0.38 4.13
CA VAL A 57 10.55 -0.75 3.94
C VAL A 57 10.05 -1.68 2.82
N ILE A 58 8.81 -2.16 2.90
CA ILE A 58 8.23 -3.06 1.87
C ILE A 58 8.08 -2.36 0.52
N GLY A 59 7.71 -1.08 0.51
CA GLY A 59 7.53 -0.29 -0.71
C GLY A 59 8.81 -0.22 -1.56
N ALA A 60 9.95 0.06 -0.92
CA ALA A 60 11.24 0.09 -1.59
C ALA A 60 11.61 -1.26 -2.21
N ARG A 61 11.36 -2.38 -1.50
CA ARG A 61 11.69 -3.72 -2.00
C ARG A 61 10.72 -4.15 -3.10
N ARG A 62 9.43 -3.80 -3.02
CA ARG A 62 8.45 -4.06 -4.10
C ARG A 62 8.78 -3.27 -5.37
N ALA A 63 9.27 -2.03 -5.24
CA ALA A 63 9.74 -1.26 -6.38
C ALA A 63 10.97 -1.91 -7.04
N SER A 64 11.95 -2.34 -6.23
CA SER A 64 13.13 -3.07 -6.70
C SER A 64 12.73 -4.35 -7.45
N TRP A 65 11.82 -5.13 -6.89
CA TRP A 65 11.32 -6.37 -7.50
C TRP A 65 10.66 -6.15 -8.87
N ARG A 66 9.80 -5.12 -9.00
CA ARG A 66 9.17 -4.78 -10.28
C ARG A 66 10.22 -4.40 -11.33
N ILE A 67 11.22 -3.61 -10.96
CA ILE A 67 12.31 -3.21 -11.86
C ILE A 67 13.10 -4.45 -12.31
N MET A 68 13.46 -5.33 -11.37
CA MET A 68 14.20 -6.56 -11.69
C MET A 68 13.40 -7.48 -12.61
N SER A 69 12.11 -7.67 -12.34
CA SER A 69 11.21 -8.46 -13.18
C SER A 69 11.10 -7.89 -14.60
N SER A 70 11.01 -6.55 -14.73
CA SER A 70 10.99 -5.89 -16.05
C SER A 70 12.32 -6.04 -16.81
N ILE A 71 13.45 -5.94 -16.12
CA ILE A 71 14.78 -6.13 -16.72
C ILE A 71 14.95 -7.58 -17.16
N GLU A 72 14.53 -8.54 -16.35
CA GLU A 72 14.54 -9.97 -16.69
C GLU A 72 13.78 -10.24 -17.99
N GLN A 73 12.52 -9.80 -18.07
CA GLN A 73 11.69 -10.00 -19.25
C GLN A 73 12.29 -9.36 -20.52
N LYS A 74 12.89 -8.17 -20.39
CA LYS A 74 13.57 -7.48 -21.51
C LYS A 74 14.85 -8.17 -21.95
N GLU A 75 15.55 -8.84 -21.05
CA GLU A 75 16.78 -9.55 -21.38
C GLU A 75 16.48 -10.96 -21.93
N GLU A 76 15.40 -11.59 -21.45
CA GLU A 76 14.85 -12.83 -22.02
C GLU A 76 14.44 -12.66 -23.47
N SER A 77 13.79 -11.55 -23.83
CA SER A 77 13.38 -11.29 -25.22
C SER A 77 14.54 -11.06 -26.20
N LYS A 78 15.75 -10.78 -25.68
CA LYS A 78 16.99 -10.68 -26.49
C LYS A 78 17.72 -12.02 -26.63
N GLY A 79 17.26 -13.08 -25.94
CA GLY A 79 17.90 -14.40 -25.97
C GLY A 79 19.23 -14.48 -25.21
N ASN A 80 19.51 -13.55 -24.29
CA ASN A 80 20.77 -13.54 -23.55
C ASN A 80 20.69 -14.39 -22.27
N GLU A 81 20.70 -15.72 -22.43
CA GLU A 81 20.47 -16.68 -21.35
C GLU A 81 21.40 -16.51 -20.14
N SER A 82 22.67 -16.14 -20.38
CA SER A 82 23.64 -15.93 -19.29
C SER A 82 23.26 -14.74 -18.40
N ASN A 83 22.88 -13.61 -19.00
CA ASN A 83 22.47 -12.44 -18.23
C ASN A 83 21.13 -12.67 -17.53
N VAL A 84 20.19 -13.34 -18.19
CA VAL A 84 18.90 -13.75 -17.60
C VAL A 84 19.12 -14.56 -16.32
N LYS A 85 20.06 -15.51 -16.33
CA LYS A 85 20.39 -16.30 -15.14
C LYS A 85 20.91 -15.44 -13.97
N HIS A 86 21.75 -14.44 -14.25
CA HIS A 86 22.22 -13.51 -13.21
C HIS A 86 21.08 -12.62 -12.68
N ILE A 87 20.22 -12.10 -13.55
CA ILE A 87 19.08 -11.27 -13.17
C ILE A 87 18.10 -12.08 -12.31
N LYS A 88 17.79 -13.32 -12.70
CA LYS A 88 16.95 -14.25 -11.92
C LYS A 88 17.48 -14.46 -10.50
N GLY A 89 18.80 -14.71 -10.37
CA GLY A 89 19.42 -14.87 -9.05
C GLY A 89 19.29 -13.62 -8.18
N TYR A 90 19.39 -12.43 -8.77
CA TYR A 90 19.23 -11.18 -8.03
C TYR A 90 17.77 -10.87 -7.70
N ARG A 91 16.82 -11.14 -8.63
CA ARG A 91 15.39 -11.05 -8.37
C ARG A 91 14.99 -11.96 -7.20
N GLN A 92 15.46 -13.21 -7.17
CA GLN A 92 15.18 -14.14 -6.07
C GLN A 92 15.63 -13.58 -4.72
N LYS A 93 16.81 -12.96 -4.66
CA LYS A 93 17.28 -12.32 -3.42
C LYS A 93 16.31 -11.23 -2.94
N VAL A 94 15.79 -10.40 -3.86
CA VAL A 94 14.79 -9.37 -3.51
C VAL A 94 13.47 -10.01 -3.06
N GLU A 95 13.06 -11.12 -3.66
CA GLU A 95 11.87 -11.88 -3.25
C GLU A 95 12.02 -12.47 -1.85
N ASP A 96 13.20 -12.98 -1.51
CA ASP A 96 13.49 -13.50 -0.17
C ASP A 96 13.42 -12.37 0.87
N GLU A 97 14.02 -11.20 0.58
CA GLU A 97 13.92 -10.00 1.43
C GLU A 97 12.46 -9.55 1.61
N LEU A 98 11.66 -9.54 0.53
CA LEU A 98 10.23 -9.22 0.58
C LEU A 98 9.46 -10.21 1.46
N ALA A 99 9.73 -11.51 1.29
CA ALA A 99 9.09 -12.57 2.05
C ALA A 99 9.40 -12.45 3.55
N ASP A 100 10.64 -12.14 3.91
CA ASP A 100 11.07 -11.95 5.29
C ASP A 100 10.36 -10.75 5.94
N ILE A 101 10.28 -9.61 5.23
CA ILE A 101 9.55 -8.42 5.73
C ILE A 101 8.06 -8.75 5.96
N CYS A 102 7.42 -9.43 5.01
CA CYS A 102 6.02 -9.83 5.15
C CYS A 102 5.81 -10.79 6.32
N LYS A 103 6.66 -11.81 6.45
CA LYS A 103 6.58 -12.78 7.54
C LYS A 103 6.77 -12.14 8.92
N ASP A 104 7.68 -11.19 9.03
CA ASP A 104 7.96 -10.46 10.28
C ASP A 104 6.72 -9.71 10.78
N ILE A 105 6.11 -8.86 9.94
CA ILE A 105 4.90 -8.13 10.34
C ILE A 105 3.68 -9.03 10.53
N LEU A 106 3.50 -10.06 9.72
CA LEU A 106 2.40 -11.02 9.90
C LEU A 106 2.51 -11.74 11.25
N THR A 107 3.73 -12.10 11.66
CA THR A 107 3.99 -12.69 12.98
C THR A 107 3.62 -11.72 14.10
N ILE A 108 3.99 -10.44 13.96
CA ILE A 108 3.69 -9.41 14.96
C ILE A 108 2.18 -9.17 15.06
N ILE A 109 1.50 -9.08 13.92
CA ILE A 109 0.04 -8.91 13.86
C ILE A 109 -0.66 -10.05 14.61
N ASP A 110 -0.28 -11.30 14.32
CA ASP A 110 -0.97 -12.48 14.85
C ASP A 110 -0.65 -12.74 16.32
N GLN A 111 0.58 -12.48 16.76
CA GLN A 111 1.00 -12.79 18.14
C GLN A 111 0.76 -11.64 19.11
N HIS A 112 0.90 -10.39 18.66
CA HIS A 112 0.98 -9.24 19.55
C HIS A 112 -0.11 -8.18 19.32
N LEU A 113 -0.56 -7.95 18.07
CA LEU A 113 -1.47 -6.83 17.79
C LEU A 113 -2.94 -7.23 17.83
N ILE A 114 -3.36 -8.25 17.08
CA ILE A 114 -4.76 -8.71 17.05
C ILE A 114 -5.22 -9.19 18.44
N PRO A 115 -4.46 -9.98 19.21
CA PRO A 115 -4.89 -10.43 20.53
C PRO A 115 -5.11 -9.31 21.55
N HIS A 116 -4.49 -8.14 21.35
CA HIS A 116 -4.54 -7.00 22.27
C HIS A 116 -5.32 -5.81 21.68
N ALA A 117 -5.96 -5.95 20.52
CA ALA A 117 -6.83 -4.93 19.95
C ALA A 117 -8.16 -4.90 20.71
N THR A 118 -8.50 -3.76 21.32
CA THR A 118 -9.77 -3.61 22.05
C THR A 118 -10.77 -2.72 21.32
N SER A 119 -10.27 -1.81 20.49
CA SER A 119 -11.10 -0.93 19.65
C SER A 119 -11.43 -1.54 18.28
N GLY A 120 -12.62 -1.21 17.75
CA GLY A 120 -13.02 -1.57 16.39
C GLY A 120 -12.04 -1.03 15.34
N GLU A 121 -11.59 0.22 15.50
CA GLU A 121 -10.55 0.81 14.64
C GLU A 121 -9.24 0.00 14.63
N ALA A 122 -8.74 -0.43 15.80
CA ALA A 122 -7.53 -1.25 15.88
C ALA A 122 -7.71 -2.58 15.16
N THR A 123 -8.84 -3.23 15.42
CA THR A 123 -9.19 -4.52 14.83
C THR A 123 -9.22 -4.43 13.31
N VAL A 124 -9.97 -3.47 12.75
CA VAL A 124 -10.04 -3.26 11.30
C VAL A 124 -8.67 -2.94 10.72
N PHE A 125 -7.90 -2.08 11.40
CA PHE A 125 -6.57 -1.70 10.93
C PHE A 125 -5.63 -2.90 10.82
N TYR A 126 -5.55 -3.76 11.84
CA TYR A 126 -4.64 -4.91 11.83
C TYR A 126 -5.07 -6.00 10.86
N TYR A 127 -6.37 -6.30 10.75
CA TYR A 127 -6.85 -7.25 9.75
C TYR A 127 -6.65 -6.74 8.32
N LYS A 128 -6.87 -5.44 8.08
CA LYS A 128 -6.54 -4.80 6.80
C LYS A 128 -5.05 -4.94 6.48
N MET A 129 -4.20 -4.62 7.45
CA MET A 129 -2.74 -4.75 7.32
C MET A 129 -2.35 -6.20 7.03
N LYS A 130 -2.94 -7.17 7.71
CA LYS A 130 -2.76 -8.61 7.44
C LYS A 130 -3.09 -8.96 6.00
N GLY A 131 -4.25 -8.50 5.50
CA GLY A 131 -4.65 -8.64 4.11
C GLY A 131 -3.62 -8.05 3.14
N ASP A 132 -3.17 -6.81 3.41
CA ASP A 132 -2.17 -6.12 2.59
C ASP A 132 -0.84 -6.90 2.48
N TYR A 133 -0.31 -7.45 3.57
CA TYR A 133 0.96 -8.19 3.52
C TYR A 133 0.84 -9.57 2.89
N TYR A 134 -0.29 -10.27 3.04
CA TYR A 134 -0.55 -11.48 2.26
C TYR A 134 -0.75 -11.20 0.77
N ARG A 135 -1.39 -10.07 0.42
CA ARG A 135 -1.47 -9.61 -0.95
C ARG A 135 -0.08 -9.37 -1.55
N TYR A 136 0.83 -8.73 -0.82
CA TYR A 136 2.21 -8.53 -1.29
C TYR A 136 2.94 -9.86 -1.52
N LEU A 137 2.73 -10.87 -0.67
CA LEU A 137 3.26 -12.21 -0.92
C LEU A 137 2.68 -12.83 -2.21
N ALA A 138 1.38 -12.66 -2.47
CA ALA A 138 0.71 -13.20 -3.64
C ALA A 138 1.16 -12.55 -4.98
N GLU A 139 1.82 -11.39 -4.94
CA GLU A 139 2.31 -10.69 -6.15
C GLU A 139 3.46 -11.42 -6.84
N PHE A 140 4.36 -12.04 -6.07
CA PHE A 140 5.61 -12.63 -6.59
C PHE A 140 5.73 -14.14 -6.35
N LYS A 141 4.93 -14.70 -5.44
CA LYS A 141 4.88 -16.15 -5.23
C LYS A 141 4.25 -16.87 -6.42
N THR A 142 4.54 -18.16 -6.55
CA THR A 142 4.05 -18.99 -7.66
C THR A 142 3.24 -20.18 -7.16
N GLU A 143 2.41 -20.73 -8.05
CA GLU A 143 1.64 -21.97 -7.85
C GLU A 143 0.91 -22.02 -6.48
N GLN A 144 1.29 -23.00 -5.64
CA GLN A 144 0.65 -23.28 -4.37
C GLN A 144 0.87 -22.16 -3.34
N GLU A 145 2.08 -21.61 -3.26
CA GLU A 145 2.38 -20.50 -2.33
C GLU A 145 1.55 -19.25 -2.66
N ARG A 146 1.37 -18.97 -3.96
CA ARG A 146 0.50 -17.86 -4.40
C ARG A 146 -0.95 -18.09 -3.98
N LYS A 147 -1.46 -19.31 -4.17
CA LYS A 147 -2.84 -19.65 -3.81
C LYS A 147 -3.07 -19.49 -2.30
N GLU A 148 -2.15 -20.00 -1.48
CA GLU A 148 -2.22 -19.87 -0.02
C GLU A 148 -2.16 -18.40 0.43
N ALA A 149 -1.24 -17.61 -0.15
CA ALA A 149 -1.16 -16.18 0.14
C ALA A 149 -2.44 -15.44 -0.25
N SER A 150 -3.02 -15.71 -1.42
CA SER A 150 -4.29 -15.11 -1.86
C SER A 150 -5.46 -15.47 -0.94
N GLU A 151 -5.57 -16.73 -0.51
CA GLU A 151 -6.61 -17.17 0.42
C GLU A 151 -6.48 -16.50 1.80
N GLN A 152 -5.26 -16.33 2.30
CA GLN A 152 -5.02 -15.63 3.57
C GLN A 152 -5.27 -14.12 3.46
N SER A 153 -4.92 -13.52 2.31
CA SER A 153 -5.24 -12.12 2.01
C SER A 153 -6.75 -11.88 2.02
N LEU A 154 -7.51 -12.75 1.34
CA LEU A 154 -8.96 -12.70 1.31
C LEU A 154 -9.55 -12.79 2.72
N LYS A 155 -9.13 -13.77 3.53
CA LYS A 155 -9.57 -13.91 4.93
C LYS A 155 -9.28 -12.66 5.77
N GLY A 156 -8.11 -12.05 5.58
CA GLY A 156 -7.73 -10.82 6.27
C GLY A 156 -8.67 -9.65 5.92
N TYR A 157 -8.93 -9.44 4.63
CA TYR A 157 -9.84 -8.38 4.19
C TYR A 157 -11.30 -8.64 4.56
N GLU A 158 -11.77 -9.88 4.52
CA GLU A 158 -13.13 -10.25 4.95
C GLU A 158 -13.32 -9.99 6.45
N ALA A 159 -12.37 -10.40 7.29
CA ALA A 159 -12.39 -10.13 8.73
C ALA A 159 -12.38 -8.63 9.02
N ALA A 160 -11.55 -7.86 8.31
CA ALA A 160 -11.53 -6.40 8.42
C ALA A 160 -12.88 -5.77 8.00
N THR A 161 -13.51 -6.30 6.94
CA THR A 161 -14.79 -5.78 6.41
C THR A 161 -15.94 -6.05 7.37
N GLN A 162 -15.95 -7.22 8.00
CA GLN A 162 -16.94 -7.58 9.01
C GLN A 162 -16.84 -6.66 10.25
N ALA A 163 -15.61 -6.45 10.75
CA ALA A 163 -15.39 -5.53 11.87
C ALA A 163 -15.76 -4.08 11.49
N ALA A 164 -15.36 -3.62 10.30
CA ALA A 164 -15.65 -2.27 9.84
C ALA A 164 -17.14 -1.98 9.67
N SER A 165 -17.92 -2.97 9.21
CA SER A 165 -19.38 -2.84 9.06
C SER A 165 -20.10 -2.68 10.39
N THR A 166 -19.50 -3.12 11.50
CA THR A 166 -20.09 -3.05 12.84
C THR A 166 -19.67 -1.76 13.56
N ASP A 167 -18.38 -1.40 13.45
CA ASP A 167 -17.78 -0.41 14.34
C ASP A 167 -17.50 0.95 13.69
N LEU A 168 -17.49 1.03 12.34
CA LEU A 168 -17.06 2.22 11.61
C LEU A 168 -18.12 2.72 10.60
N PRO A 169 -18.41 4.04 10.55
CA PRO A 169 -19.30 4.60 9.54
C PRO A 169 -18.73 4.43 8.12
N SER A 170 -19.58 4.46 7.09
CA SER A 170 -19.18 4.25 5.68
C SER A 170 -18.14 5.27 5.20
N THR A 171 -18.17 6.47 5.78
CA THR A 171 -17.25 7.58 5.55
C THR A 171 -15.93 7.44 6.30
N HIS A 172 -15.78 6.50 7.23
CA HIS A 172 -14.57 6.42 8.05
C HIS A 172 -13.31 6.14 7.20
N PRO A 173 -12.21 6.90 7.35
CA PRO A 173 -11.02 6.75 6.51
C PRO A 173 -10.41 5.34 6.52
N ILE A 174 -10.43 4.64 7.66
CA ILE A 174 -9.95 3.24 7.73
C ILE A 174 -10.85 2.30 6.91
N ARG A 175 -12.19 2.47 6.95
CA ARG A 175 -13.15 1.64 6.21
C ARG A 175 -13.07 1.91 4.70
N LEU A 176 -12.97 3.17 4.30
CA LEU A 176 -12.72 3.55 2.91
C LEU A 176 -11.39 3.01 2.40
N GLY A 177 -10.32 3.13 3.19
CA GLY A 177 -9.00 2.60 2.84
C GLY A 177 -8.98 1.07 2.74
N LEU A 178 -9.79 0.38 3.54
CA LEU A 178 -10.01 -1.06 3.42
C LEU A 178 -10.68 -1.42 2.09
N ALA A 179 -11.79 -0.75 1.75
CA ALA A 179 -12.49 -1.00 0.47
C ALA A 179 -11.59 -0.73 -0.73
N LEU A 180 -10.78 0.33 -0.68
CA LEU A 180 -9.78 0.64 -1.70
C LEU A 180 -8.80 -0.52 -1.89
N ASN A 181 -8.15 -0.98 -0.82
CA ASN A 181 -7.16 -2.05 -0.93
C ASN A 181 -7.78 -3.40 -1.31
N PHE A 182 -8.99 -3.69 -0.82
CA PHE A 182 -9.68 -4.94 -1.12
C PHE A 182 -10.17 -4.98 -2.58
N SER A 183 -10.60 -3.84 -3.14
CA SER A 183 -10.94 -3.77 -4.58
C SER A 183 -9.70 -4.00 -5.45
N VAL A 184 -8.55 -3.41 -5.10
CA VAL A 184 -7.26 -3.67 -5.79
C VAL A 184 -6.89 -5.15 -5.70
N PHE A 185 -7.08 -5.79 -4.54
CA PHE A 185 -6.86 -7.24 -4.40
C PHE A 185 -7.73 -8.07 -5.36
N TYR A 186 -9.03 -7.76 -5.46
CA TYR A 186 -9.91 -8.45 -6.38
C TYR A 186 -9.48 -8.28 -7.84
N TYR A 187 -9.03 -7.07 -8.20
CA TYR A 187 -8.58 -6.76 -9.54
C TYR A 187 -7.25 -7.45 -9.87
N GLU A 188 -6.20 -7.18 -9.09
CA GLU A 188 -4.82 -7.56 -9.42
C GLU A 188 -4.47 -9.00 -9.04
N ILE A 189 -5.04 -9.54 -7.96
CA ILE A 189 -4.65 -10.87 -7.45
C ILE A 189 -5.67 -11.93 -7.84
N MET A 190 -6.95 -11.65 -7.62
CA MET A 190 -8.04 -12.60 -7.88
C MET A 190 -8.52 -12.61 -9.33
N ASN A 191 -8.02 -11.70 -10.16
CA ASN A 191 -8.41 -11.55 -11.56
C ASN A 191 -9.95 -11.52 -11.71
N SER A 192 -10.60 -10.74 -10.84
CA SER A 192 -12.06 -10.61 -10.73
C SER A 192 -12.46 -9.12 -10.85
N PRO A 193 -12.28 -8.49 -12.02
CA PRO A 193 -12.45 -7.06 -12.20
C PRO A 193 -13.88 -6.59 -11.93
N GLU A 194 -14.90 -7.40 -12.22
CA GLU A 194 -16.31 -7.06 -11.94
C GLU A 194 -16.55 -6.92 -10.44
N ARG A 195 -15.98 -7.83 -9.63
CA ARG A 195 -16.06 -7.78 -8.16
C ARG A 195 -15.30 -6.58 -7.61
N ALA A 196 -14.14 -6.27 -8.16
CA ALA A 196 -13.35 -5.09 -7.78
C ALA A 196 -14.14 -3.80 -8.01
N CYS A 197 -14.69 -3.63 -9.20
CA CYS A 197 -15.51 -2.46 -9.56
C CYS A 197 -16.78 -2.38 -8.70
N HIS A 198 -17.46 -3.50 -8.46
CA HIS A 198 -18.64 -3.52 -7.61
C HIS A 198 -18.33 -3.05 -6.19
N LEU A 199 -17.27 -3.60 -5.58
CA LEU A 199 -16.85 -3.23 -4.23
C LEU A 199 -16.43 -1.76 -4.12
N ALA A 200 -15.63 -1.27 -5.08
CA ALA A 200 -15.17 0.12 -5.09
C ALA A 200 -16.35 1.10 -5.28
N LYS A 201 -17.29 0.77 -6.18
CA LYS A 201 -18.48 1.57 -6.43
C LYS A 201 -19.41 1.59 -5.21
N GLN A 202 -19.66 0.44 -4.61
CA GLN A 202 -20.50 0.34 -3.40
C GLN A 202 -19.94 1.23 -2.28
N ALA A 203 -18.63 1.13 -1.98
CA ALA A 203 -18.01 1.94 -0.93
C ALA A 203 -18.08 3.44 -1.24
N PHE A 204 -17.92 3.82 -2.52
CA PHE A 204 -18.02 5.20 -2.96
C PHE A 204 -19.44 5.75 -2.80
N ASP A 205 -20.45 5.01 -3.26
CA ASP A 205 -21.86 5.39 -3.19
C ASP A 205 -22.36 5.47 -1.74
N GLU A 206 -21.99 4.50 -0.88
CA GLU A 206 -22.31 4.51 0.56
C GLU A 206 -21.70 5.72 1.28
N ALA A 207 -20.46 6.10 0.94
CA ALA A 207 -19.80 7.24 1.55
C ALA A 207 -20.38 8.58 1.06
N ILE A 208 -20.77 8.69 -0.21
CA ILE A 208 -21.47 9.87 -0.73
C ILE A 208 -22.77 10.14 0.04
N ALA A 209 -23.53 9.09 0.35
CA ALA A 209 -24.83 9.22 1.01
C ALA A 209 -24.74 9.88 2.40
N GLU A 210 -23.60 9.76 3.08
CA GLU A 210 -23.36 10.27 4.44
C GLU A 210 -22.34 11.42 4.48
N LEU A 211 -21.83 11.86 3.32
CA LEU A 211 -20.70 12.80 3.24
C LEU A 211 -21.01 14.17 3.86
N ASP A 212 -22.25 14.64 3.72
CA ASP A 212 -22.72 15.93 4.24
C ASP A 212 -22.78 15.97 5.78
N THR A 213 -22.61 14.84 6.45
CA THR A 213 -22.65 14.73 7.93
C THR A 213 -21.28 14.91 8.59
N LEU A 214 -20.21 14.97 7.80
CA LEU A 214 -18.84 15.02 8.29
C LEU A 214 -18.42 16.39 8.80
N SER A 215 -17.50 16.41 9.77
CA SER A 215 -16.73 17.61 10.11
C SER A 215 -15.77 17.97 8.96
N GLU A 216 -15.29 19.22 8.92
CA GLU A 216 -14.37 19.66 7.86
C GLU A 216 -13.08 18.82 7.81
N GLU A 217 -12.55 18.43 8.97
CA GLU A 217 -11.35 17.60 9.08
C GLU A 217 -11.60 16.20 8.52
N SER A 218 -12.66 15.53 8.96
CA SER A 218 -13.01 14.19 8.46
C SER A 218 -13.42 14.20 6.99
N TYR A 219 -14.00 15.30 6.50
CA TYR A 219 -14.38 15.47 5.09
C TYR A 219 -13.15 15.45 4.18
N LYS A 220 -12.07 16.16 4.54
CA LYS A 220 -10.82 16.19 3.76
C LYS A 220 -10.22 14.79 3.64
N ASP A 221 -10.16 14.03 4.74
CA ASP A 221 -9.56 12.70 4.73
C ASP A 221 -10.39 11.67 3.95
N SER A 222 -11.72 11.77 4.05
CA SER A 222 -12.65 10.82 3.41
C SER A 222 -12.74 11.05 1.91
N THR A 223 -12.92 12.30 1.48
CA THR A 223 -13.03 12.65 0.05
C THR A 223 -11.79 12.30 -0.75
N LEU A 224 -10.63 12.35 -0.11
CA LEU A 224 -9.35 12.00 -0.69
C LEU A 224 -9.22 10.50 -0.97
N ILE A 225 -9.79 9.63 -0.14
CA ILE A 225 -9.88 8.19 -0.43
C ILE A 225 -10.94 7.91 -1.49
N MET A 226 -12.08 8.59 -1.41
CA MET A 226 -13.13 8.47 -2.41
C MET A 226 -12.61 8.84 -3.80
N GLN A 227 -11.74 9.84 -3.88
CA GLN A 227 -11.04 10.18 -5.12
C GLN A 227 -10.19 9.03 -5.67
N LEU A 228 -9.43 8.34 -4.80
CA LEU A 228 -8.65 7.15 -5.17
C LEU A 228 -9.55 6.02 -5.69
N LEU A 229 -10.68 5.77 -5.03
CA LEU A 229 -11.68 4.79 -5.48
C LEU A 229 -12.22 5.14 -6.87
N ARG A 230 -12.56 6.42 -7.10
CA ARG A 230 -13.04 6.92 -8.40
C ARG A 230 -11.98 6.76 -9.49
N ASP A 231 -10.72 7.05 -9.18
CA ASP A 231 -9.62 6.94 -10.13
C ASP A 231 -9.38 5.48 -10.55
N ASN A 232 -9.46 4.55 -9.60
CA ASN A 232 -9.42 3.11 -9.89
C ASN A 232 -10.60 2.66 -10.75
N LEU A 233 -11.82 3.06 -10.40
CA LEU A 233 -13.02 2.74 -11.20
C LEU A 233 -12.91 3.25 -12.64
N THR A 234 -12.42 4.48 -12.82
CA THR A 234 -12.24 5.08 -14.15
C THR A 234 -11.25 4.27 -14.98
N LEU A 235 -10.14 3.85 -14.36
CA LEU A 235 -9.15 3.03 -15.06
C LEU A 235 -9.69 1.64 -15.41
N TRP A 236 -10.31 0.95 -14.47
CA TRP A 236 -10.74 -0.43 -14.67
C TRP A 236 -11.93 -0.54 -15.62
N THR A 237 -12.81 0.46 -15.64
CA THR A 237 -13.94 0.49 -16.59
C THR A 237 -13.50 0.75 -18.02
N SER A 238 -12.35 1.41 -18.25
CA SER A 238 -11.77 1.51 -19.60
C SER A 238 -11.15 0.20 -20.11
N ASP A 239 -10.83 -0.73 -19.22
CA ASP A 239 -10.24 -2.03 -19.57
C ASP A 239 -11.30 -3.13 -19.79
N LEU A 240 -12.55 -2.89 -19.35
CA LEU A 240 -13.65 -3.81 -19.59
C LEU A 240 -14.14 -3.67 -21.05
N PRO A 241 -14.32 -4.76 -21.80
CA PRO A 241 -14.89 -4.68 -23.14
C PRO A 241 -16.28 -4.04 -23.06
N GLU A 242 -16.53 -3.02 -23.89
CA GLU A 242 -17.89 -2.50 -24.13
C GLU A 242 -18.68 -3.61 -24.84
N ASP A 243 -19.30 -4.50 -24.07
CA ASP A 243 -20.28 -5.43 -24.62
C ASP A 243 -21.67 -5.12 -24.06
N GLY A 244 -22.46 -4.48 -24.93
CA GLY A 244 -23.86 -4.77 -25.21
C GLY A 244 -24.86 -4.81 -24.04
N GLY A 245 -25.76 -3.83 -24.01
CA GLY A 245 -26.88 -3.77 -23.07
C GLY A 245 -27.86 -4.98 -23.08
N GLU A 246 -28.50 -5.12 -21.93
CA GLU A 246 -29.78 -5.76 -21.57
C GLU A 246 -30.06 -7.26 -21.89
N ASP A 247 -30.46 -7.95 -20.81
CA ASP A 247 -31.44 -9.05 -20.70
C ASP A 247 -31.10 -10.49 -21.12
N ASN A 248 -30.75 -11.34 -20.14
CA ASN A 248 -31.68 -12.29 -19.46
C ASN A 248 -30.94 -13.40 -18.68
N ILE A 249 -31.48 -13.70 -17.50
CA ILE A 249 -31.16 -14.86 -16.65
C ILE A 249 -31.41 -16.17 -17.41
N LYS A 250 -30.40 -17.06 -17.50
CA LYS A 250 -30.52 -18.51 -17.25
C LYS A 250 -29.17 -19.12 -16.80
N THR A 251 -29.26 -19.93 -15.75
CA THR A 251 -28.26 -20.88 -15.24
C THR A 251 -27.85 -21.92 -16.28
N ASP A 252 -26.55 -22.28 -16.33
CA ASP A 252 -26.05 -23.67 -16.24
C ASP A 252 -24.51 -23.75 -16.31
N GLU A 253 -23.99 -24.86 -15.76
CA GLU A 253 -22.60 -25.13 -15.36
C GLU A 253 -21.61 -25.49 -16.49
N ALA A 254 -20.33 -25.22 -16.19
CA ALA A 254 -19.08 -25.92 -16.58
C ALA A 254 -18.49 -25.78 -18.01
N LYS A 255 -17.32 -25.12 -18.10
CA LYS A 255 -15.98 -25.76 -18.26
C LYS A 255 -14.88 -24.69 -18.46
N GLN A 256 -13.79 -24.81 -17.70
CA GLN A 256 -12.57 -23.99 -17.81
C GLN A 256 -11.59 -24.60 -18.82
N GLU A 257 -11.06 -23.76 -19.71
CA GLU A 257 -9.80 -23.97 -20.42
C GLU A 257 -8.89 -22.74 -20.20
N PRO A 258 -7.55 -22.88 -20.14
CA PRO A 258 -6.67 -21.83 -19.68
C PRO A 258 -6.39 -20.80 -20.78
N ALA A 259 -6.76 -19.55 -20.55
CA ALA A 259 -6.41 -18.43 -21.42
C ALA A 259 -4.92 -18.04 -21.24
N LYS A 260 -4.24 -17.79 -22.37
CA LYS A 260 -2.84 -17.32 -22.44
C LYS A 260 -2.67 -15.92 -21.81
N PRO A 261 -1.50 -15.62 -21.23
CA PRO A 261 -1.23 -14.32 -20.62
C PRO A 261 -0.87 -13.30 -21.71
N ALA A 262 -1.65 -12.23 -21.84
CA ALA A 262 -1.31 -11.08 -22.67
C ALA A 262 -1.49 -9.78 -21.88
N GLU A 263 -0.48 -8.90 -21.95
CA GLU A 263 -0.51 -7.45 -21.71
C GLU A 263 -0.97 -6.87 -20.35
N ALA A 264 -1.21 -7.69 -19.32
CA ALA A 264 -1.52 -7.18 -17.97
C ALA A 264 -0.35 -6.42 -17.28
N THR A 265 0.89 -6.58 -17.73
CA THR A 265 2.10 -6.03 -17.08
C THR A 265 2.36 -4.54 -17.33
N GLU A 266 1.78 -3.91 -18.36
CA GLU A 266 2.06 -2.50 -18.66
C GLU A 266 1.03 -1.55 -18.04
N VAL A 267 -0.23 -1.98 -17.96
CA VAL A 267 -1.34 -1.24 -17.30
C VAL A 267 -1.16 -1.24 -15.77
N THR A 268 -0.75 -2.37 -15.18
CA THR A 268 -0.42 -2.50 -13.74
C THR A 268 0.68 -1.54 -13.27
N ASN A 269 1.64 -1.21 -14.14
CA ASN A 269 2.69 -0.24 -13.83
C ASN A 269 2.19 1.22 -13.78
N LEU A 270 1.05 1.53 -14.40
CA LEU A 270 0.48 2.87 -14.45
C LEU A 270 -0.47 3.14 -13.28
N THR A 271 -1.27 2.16 -12.86
CA THR A 271 -2.17 2.25 -11.70
C THR A 271 -1.38 2.42 -10.42
N ASP A 272 -0.36 1.59 -10.18
CA ASP A 272 0.47 1.64 -8.99
C ASP A 272 1.37 2.89 -8.93
N ARG A 273 1.89 3.36 -10.08
CA ARG A 273 2.64 4.64 -10.14
C ARG A 273 1.76 5.86 -9.86
N ARG A 274 0.48 5.81 -10.22
CA ARG A 274 -0.48 6.88 -9.94
C ARG A 274 -0.98 6.79 -8.50
N LEU A 275 -1.29 5.60 -7.98
CA LEU A 275 -1.58 5.37 -6.57
C LEU A 275 -0.41 5.76 -5.66
N TRP A 276 0.84 5.63 -6.14
CA TRP A 276 2.05 6.14 -5.47
C TRP A 276 2.10 7.68 -5.46
N LYS A 277 1.95 8.33 -6.62
CA LYS A 277 1.88 9.81 -6.73
C LYS A 277 0.68 10.44 -6.02
N LEU A 278 -0.43 9.72 -5.90
CA LEU A 278 -1.68 10.24 -5.31
C LEU A 278 -1.72 9.99 -3.79
N ASN A 279 -1.07 8.93 -3.28
CA ASN A 279 -0.77 8.79 -1.85
C ASN A 279 0.32 9.76 -1.37
N GLU A 280 1.18 10.23 -2.28
CA GLU A 280 2.16 11.32 -2.07
C GLU A 280 1.44 12.69 -2.05
N PHE A 281 0.56 12.96 -3.03
CA PHE A 281 -0.34 14.14 -3.05
C PHE A 281 -1.28 14.21 -1.84
N ARG A 282 -1.60 13.05 -1.25
CA ARG A 282 -2.47 12.89 -0.08
C ARG A 282 -1.95 13.65 1.15
N PHE A 283 -0.65 13.84 1.21
CA PHE A 283 0.06 14.41 2.35
C PHE A 283 0.32 15.93 2.18
N ASP A 284 0.33 16.42 0.94
CA ASP A 284 0.63 17.82 0.60
C ASP A 284 -0.52 18.80 0.89
N ALA A 285 -1.78 18.34 0.86
CA ALA A 285 -2.96 19.21 1.05
C ALA A 285 -3.21 19.63 2.51
N GLN A 286 -2.55 19.01 3.49
CA GLN A 286 -2.69 19.31 4.93
C GLN A 286 -1.70 20.38 5.45
N LYS A 287 -0.70 20.81 4.66
CA LYS A 287 0.44 21.65 5.11
C LYS A 287 0.40 23.14 4.76
N GLY A 288 -0.70 23.66 4.21
CA GLY A 288 -0.73 25.02 3.64
C GLY A 288 -1.33 26.10 4.54
N GLU A 289 -0.66 26.53 5.61
CA GLU A 289 -0.80 27.90 6.15
C GLU A 289 0.38 28.27 7.09
N ASP A 290 1.06 29.37 6.72
CA ASP A 290 2.05 30.19 7.45
C ASP A 290 3.59 30.01 7.33
N ASN A 291 4.18 31.12 6.82
CA ASN A 291 5.51 31.73 6.98
C ASN A 291 6.65 31.52 5.96
N SER A 292 7.03 32.68 5.41
CA SER A 292 8.07 33.05 4.46
C SER A 292 9.50 32.65 4.86
N PHE A 293 10.37 32.31 3.90
CA PHE A 293 11.72 32.89 3.78
C PHE A 293 12.38 32.54 2.42
N GLU A 294 12.88 33.57 1.74
CA GLU A 294 13.61 33.52 0.45
C GLU A 294 14.93 32.75 0.54
N PHE A 295 15.33 32.03 -0.52
CA PHE A 295 16.75 31.79 -0.77
C PHE A 295 17.16 31.83 -2.25
N HIS A 296 18.29 32.52 -2.43
CA HIS A 296 18.98 32.90 -3.66
C HIS A 296 19.67 31.70 -4.34
N SER A 297 19.65 31.70 -5.67
CA SER A 297 20.27 30.73 -6.59
C SER A 297 21.80 30.77 -6.57
N LEU A 298 22.47 29.62 -6.68
CA LEU A 298 23.75 29.54 -7.39
C LEU A 298 24.04 28.16 -8.02
N VAL A 299 24.45 28.26 -9.28
CA VAL A 299 24.70 27.25 -10.32
C VAL A 299 26.07 26.61 -10.18
N LEU A 300 26.22 25.31 -10.47
CA LEU A 300 27.41 24.79 -11.16
C LEU A 300 27.10 23.63 -12.12
N SER A 301 27.81 23.67 -13.25
CA SER A 301 27.58 22.97 -14.52
C SER A 301 28.82 22.12 -14.86
N ARG A 302 28.65 20.90 -15.40
CA ARG A 302 29.10 20.50 -16.77
C ARG A 302 29.16 18.97 -17.01
N ARG A 303 28.31 18.55 -17.96
CA ARG A 303 28.50 17.62 -19.09
C ARG A 303 28.90 16.16 -18.86
N CYS A 304 27.89 15.32 -18.64
CA CYS A 304 27.69 14.06 -19.38
C CYS A 304 26.17 13.88 -19.59
N ASP A 305 25.73 13.26 -20.68
CA ASP A 305 24.37 13.30 -21.25
C ASP A 305 23.19 13.43 -20.26
N GLN A 306 22.69 14.66 -20.14
CA GLN A 306 21.83 15.12 -19.05
C GLN A 306 20.34 15.20 -19.40
N LYS A 307 19.86 14.54 -20.47
CA LYS A 307 18.43 14.60 -20.86
C LYS A 307 17.59 13.39 -20.43
N GLN A 308 18.19 12.25 -20.09
CA GLN A 308 17.43 11.11 -19.54
C GLN A 308 17.65 10.90 -18.03
N LEU A 309 18.79 11.31 -17.48
CA LEU A 309 19.05 11.21 -16.04
C LEU A 309 18.43 12.38 -15.23
N ASN A 310 18.25 13.56 -15.82
CA ASN A 310 17.65 14.71 -15.11
C ASN A 310 16.14 14.61 -14.88
N SER A 311 15.40 13.82 -15.67
CA SER A 311 13.97 13.63 -15.37
C SER A 311 13.74 12.72 -14.16
N ILE A 312 14.77 11.95 -13.77
CA ILE A 312 14.72 10.97 -12.69
C ILE A 312 15.49 11.46 -11.45
N LEU A 313 16.53 12.27 -11.61
CA LEU A 313 17.35 12.76 -10.47
C LEU A 313 17.00 14.18 -10.00
N TYR A 314 16.53 15.10 -10.85
CA TYR A 314 16.09 16.44 -10.38
C TYR A 314 14.74 16.40 -9.67
N SER A 315 13.93 15.38 -9.91
CA SER A 315 12.71 15.04 -9.17
C SER A 315 13.00 14.39 -7.81
N PHE A 316 14.22 13.89 -7.58
CA PHE A 316 14.61 13.24 -6.32
C PHE A 316 15.24 14.19 -5.29
N SER A 317 15.87 15.29 -5.72
CA SER A 317 16.57 16.23 -4.80
C SER A 317 15.81 17.50 -4.43
N PHE A 318 14.63 17.75 -5.00
CA PHE A 318 13.76 18.87 -4.57
C PHE A 318 12.60 18.40 -3.68
N VAL A 319 12.24 17.11 -3.78
CA VAL A 319 11.15 16.48 -3.00
C VAL A 319 11.61 16.05 -1.60
N THR A 320 12.92 15.80 -1.42
CA THR A 320 13.55 15.50 -0.13
C THR A 320 13.75 16.74 0.76
N PHE A 321 13.63 17.97 0.24
CA PHE A 321 13.94 19.20 0.99
C PHE A 321 12.73 19.86 1.67
N LEU A 322 11.50 19.45 1.35
CA LEU A 322 10.25 20.01 1.92
C LEU A 322 9.61 19.13 3.01
N LEU A 323 10.33 18.08 3.43
CA LEU A 323 9.95 17.14 4.49
C LEU A 323 10.63 17.46 5.84
N PHE A 324 11.02 18.71 6.10
CA PHE A 324 11.76 19.08 7.31
C PHE A 324 10.93 19.71 8.45
N THR A 325 9.61 19.89 8.33
CA THR A 325 8.82 20.44 9.45
C THR A 325 7.38 19.92 9.47
N PHE A 326 6.91 19.57 10.68
CA PHE A 326 5.54 19.26 11.09
C PHE A 326 4.94 17.90 10.69
N LEU A 327 5.23 16.90 11.52
CA LEU A 327 4.23 16.20 12.35
C LEU A 327 4.90 15.84 13.70
N SER A 328 4.94 16.86 14.57
CA SER A 328 4.73 16.74 16.01
C SER A 328 3.36 17.33 16.30
#